data_AF-A0A8X6PUY7-F1
#
_entry.id   AF-A0A8X6PUY7-F1
#
_cell.length_a   1.000
_cell.length_b   1.000
_cell.length_c   1.000
_cell.angle_alpha   90.00
_cell.angle_beta   90.00
_cell.angle_gamma   90.00
#
_symmetry.space_group_name_H-M   'P 1'
#
loop_
_entity.id
_entity.type
_entity.pdbx_description
1 polymer ?
#
loop_
_entity_poly.entity_id
_entity_poly.type
_entity_poly.pdbx_seq_one_letter_code
_entity_poly.pdbx_strand_id
1 'polypeptide(L)'
;MLDLGAGDGKVTEVMARHFRNTYTTEVSGVMRRVLASKKFGLLDVDKWANADEGPRYFDLISCLNLLDRCDRPITLLQQIRNKLNPDTGILILAVVLPFNQYVES
;
A
#
# COMPACT_ATOMS: atom_id res chain seq x y z
N MET A 1 -5.54 0.05 8.40
CA MET A 1 -4.74 -0.66 7.39
C MET A 1 -4.18 0.32 6.36
N LEU A 2 -3.13 -0.08 5.65
CA LEU A 2 -2.59 0.61 4.46
C LEU A 2 -2.59 -0.35 3.27
N ASP A 3 -3.11 0.09 2.12
CA ASP A 3 -3.03 -0.63 0.84
C ASP A 3 -2.11 0.10 -0.13
N LEU A 4 -0.99 -0.54 -0.50
CA LEU A 4 0.02 0.03 -1.38
C LEU A 4 -0.32 -0.28 -2.84
N GLY A 5 -0.45 0.76 -3.66
CA GLY A 5 -0.83 0.61 -5.07
C GLY A 5 -2.28 0.14 -5.21
N ALA A 6 -3.21 0.85 -4.57
CA ALA A 6 -4.60 0.41 -4.40
C ALA A 6 -5.42 0.39 -5.71
N GLY A 7 -4.93 1.01 -6.80
CA GLY A 7 -5.66 1.08 -8.06
C GLY A 7 -7.04 1.71 -7.89
N ASP A 8 -8.09 1.02 -8.37
CA ASP A 8 -9.47 1.49 -8.24
C ASP A 8 -10.09 1.26 -6.84
N GLY A 9 -9.38 0.60 -5.93
CA GLY A 9 -9.78 0.37 -4.55
C GLY A 9 -10.77 -0.78 -4.33
N LYS A 10 -11.15 -1.57 -5.35
CA LYS A 10 -12.11 -2.67 -5.17
C LYS A 10 -11.63 -3.74 -4.19
N VAL A 11 -10.35 -4.11 -4.27
CA VAL A 11 -9.76 -5.09 -3.35
C VAL A 11 -9.61 -4.46 -1.96
N THR A 12 -9.25 -3.18 -1.90
CA THR A 12 -9.21 -2.41 -0.65
C THR A 12 -10.54 -2.44 0.09
N GLU A 13 -11.69 -2.28 -0.59
CA GLU A 13 -13.02 -2.32 0.04
C GLU A 13 -13.32 -3.64 0.76
N VAL A 14 -12.86 -4.77 0.21
CA VAL A 14 -13.00 -6.10 0.82
C VAL A 14 -12.28 -6.14 2.16
N MET A 15 -11.09 -5.55 2.27
CA MET A 15 -10.30 -5.53 3.50
C MET A 15 -10.76 -4.43 4.46
N ALA A 16 -11.12 -3.25 3.92
CA ALA A 16 -11.43 -2.03 4.67
C ALA A 16 -12.57 -2.20 5.67
N ARG A 17 -13.55 -3.08 5.39
CA ARG A 17 -14.66 -3.37 6.31
C ARG A 17 -14.24 -3.90 7.68
N HIS A 18 -13.00 -4.40 7.80
CA HIS A 18 -12.44 -4.94 9.03
C HIS A 18 -11.58 -3.92 9.80
N PHE A 19 -11.43 -2.70 9.29
CA PHE A 19 -10.59 -1.66 9.89
C PHE A 19 -11.38 -0.36 10.08
N ARG A 20 -11.06 0.38 11.14
CA ARG A 20 -11.66 1.71 11.39
C ARG A 20 -11.10 2.78 10.45
N ASN A 21 -9.81 2.68 10.14
CA ASN A 21 -9.10 3.63 9.30
C ASN A 21 -8.38 2.87 8.19
N THR A 22 -8.61 3.31 6.96
CA THR A 22 -8.04 2.71 5.75
C THR A 22 -7.31 3.79 4.97
N TYR A 23 -6.04 3.54 4.72
CA TYR A 23 -5.16 4.38 3.94
C TYR A 23 -4.75 3.67 2.66
N THR A 24 -4.47 4.43 1.61
CA THR A 24 -4.11 3.91 0.28
C THR A 24 -3.03 4.78 -0.35
N THR A 25 -2.11 4.17 -1.09
CA THR A 25 -1.24 4.89 -2.04
C THR A 25 -1.60 4.54 -3.47
N GLU A 26 -1.45 5.50 -4.38
CA GLU A 26 -1.68 5.30 -5.81
C GLU A 26 -0.99 6.40 -6.62
N VAL A 27 -0.36 6.03 -7.74
CA VAL A 27 0.36 6.97 -8.63
C VAL A 27 -0.60 7.69 -9.59
N SER A 28 -1.63 6.99 -10.08
CA SER A 28 -2.56 7.55 -11.05
C SER A 28 -3.49 8.59 -10.43
N GLY A 29 -3.45 9.83 -10.92
CA GLY A 29 -4.32 10.90 -10.45
C GLY A 29 -5.82 10.60 -10.60
N VAL A 30 -6.20 9.83 -11.63
CA VAL A 30 -7.60 9.39 -11.83
C VAL A 30 -7.99 8.41 -10.73
N MET A 31 -7.14 7.41 -10.46
CA MET A 31 -7.41 6.41 -9.43
C MET A 31 -7.40 7.01 -8.02
N ARG A 32 -6.51 7.96 -7.74
CA ARG A 32 -6.57 8.77 -6.51
C ARG A 32 -7.93 9.45 -6.32
N ARG A 33 -8.53 10.03 -7.37
CA ARG A 33 -9.88 10.62 -7.27
C ARG A 33 -10.95 9.57 -6.96
N VAL A 34 -10.85 8.37 -7.55
CA VAL A 34 -11.74 7.24 -7.24
C VAL A 34 -11.61 6.84 -5.77
N LEU A 35 -10.39 6.65 -5.28
CA LEU A 35 -10.12 6.29 -3.88
C LEU A 35 -10.60 7.37 -2.90
N ALA A 36 -10.41 8.65 -3.22
CA ALA A 36 -10.94 9.77 -2.43
C ALA A 36 -12.47 9.74 -2.34
N SER A 37 -13.16 9.42 -3.45
CA SER A 37 -14.63 9.28 -3.46
C SER A 37 -15.13 8.14 -2.56
N LYS A 38 -14.30 7.11 -2.35
CA LYS A 38 -14.53 6.00 -1.41
C LYS A 38 -14.18 6.34 0.05
N LYS A 39 -13.76 7.59 0.31
CA LYS A 39 -13.36 8.12 1.64
C LYS A 39 -12.13 7.43 2.25
N PHE A 40 -11.28 6.82 1.43
CA PHE A 40 -9.99 6.32 1.89
C PHE A 40 -8.99 7.46 2.10
N GLY A 41 -8.12 7.31 3.09
CA GLY A 41 -7.03 8.25 3.34
C GLY A 41 -5.94 8.08 2.29
N LEU A 42 -5.77 9.07 1.42
CA LEU A 42 -4.71 9.03 0.41
C LEU A 42 -3.39 9.50 1.00
N LEU A 43 -2.40 8.61 1.01
CA LEU A 43 -1.02 8.95 1.35
C LEU A 43 -0.20 9.14 0.08
N ASP A 44 0.82 9.97 0.18
CA ASP A 44 1.75 10.18 -0.92
C ASP A 44 2.64 8.95 -1.17
N VAL A 45 2.83 8.59 -2.44
CA VAL A 45 3.56 7.37 -2.85
C VAL A 45 5.03 7.39 -2.46
N ASP A 46 5.64 8.57 -2.37
CA ASP A 46 7.05 8.74 -2.04
C ASP A 46 7.27 8.99 -0.54
N LYS A 47 6.22 9.39 0.18
CA LYS A 47 6.32 9.84 1.58
C LYS A 47 5.58 8.98 2.58
N TRP A 48 4.72 8.05 2.18
CA TRP A 48 3.90 7.23 3.10
C TRP A 48 4.71 6.54 4.21
N ALA A 49 5.98 6.22 3.93
CA ALA A 49 6.89 5.56 4.87
C ALA A 49 7.53 6.52 5.89
N ASN A 50 7.40 7.83 5.69
CA ASN A 50 7.95 8.83 6.58
C ASN A 50 7.17 8.85 7.91
N ALA A 51 7.80 9.40 8.94
CA ALA A 51 7.22 9.46 10.28
C ALA A 51 6.13 10.52 10.43
N ASP A 52 6.15 11.54 9.57
CA ASP A 52 5.21 12.67 9.51
C ASP A 52 4.01 12.42 8.57
N GLU A 53 4.07 11.37 7.73
CA GLU A 53 3.00 11.00 6.80
C GLU A 53 2.14 9.85 7.36
N GLY A 54 0.87 10.14 7.62
CA GLY A 54 -0.11 9.17 8.11
C GLY A 54 0.22 8.58 9.50
N PRO A 55 -0.40 7.45 9.87
CA PRO A 55 -0.11 6.76 11.13
C PRO A 55 1.35 6.32 11.26
N ARG A 56 1.87 6.33 12.50
CA ARG A 56 3.20 5.81 12.82
C ARG A 56 3.33 4.32 12.48
N TYR A 57 2.30 3.55 12.81
CA TYR A 57 2.23 2.11 12.57
C TYR A 57 0.89 1.72 11.97
N PHE A 58 0.89 0.61 11.24
CA PHE A 58 -0.30 -0.06 10.71
C PHE A 58 -0.37 -1.49 11.22
N ASP A 59 -1.57 -1.95 11.56
CA ASP A 59 -1.82 -3.35 11.92
C ASP A 59 -1.81 -4.28 10.70
N LEU A 60 -2.07 -3.71 9.51
CA LEU A 60 -2.03 -4.43 8.24
C LEU A 60 -1.52 -3.51 7.14
N ILE A 61 -0.57 -4.02 6.36
CA ILE A 61 -0.15 -3.44 5.08
C ILE A 61 -0.36 -4.49 3.99
N SER A 62 -1.08 -4.13 2.93
CA SER A 62 -1.19 -4.94 1.71
C SER A 62 -0.29 -4.38 0.61
N CYS A 63 0.39 -5.28 -0.09
CA CYS A 63 1.24 -5.01 -1.24
C CYS A 63 0.88 -6.06 -2.31
N LEU A 64 -0.06 -5.72 -3.18
CA LEU A 64 -0.70 -6.68 -4.08
C LEU A 64 -0.27 -6.42 -5.53
N ASN A 65 0.55 -7.32 -6.09
CA ASN A 65 1.08 -7.23 -7.46
C ASN A 65 1.81 -5.90 -7.75
N LEU A 66 2.46 -5.36 -6.72
CA LEU A 66 3.24 -4.12 -6.78
C LEU A 66 4.74 -4.40 -6.73
N LEU A 67 5.16 -5.41 -5.94
CA LEU A 67 6.57 -5.69 -5.69
C LEU A 67 7.35 -6.05 -6.98
N ASP A 68 6.69 -6.70 -7.93
CA ASP A 68 7.20 -7.07 -9.26
C ASP A 68 7.35 -5.90 -10.23
N ARG A 69 6.78 -4.73 -9.91
CA ARG A 69 6.72 -3.54 -10.78
C ARG A 69 7.39 -2.30 -10.18
N CYS A 70 8.07 -2.46 -9.06
CA CYS A 70 8.72 -1.35 -8.37
C CYS A 70 10.24 -1.36 -8.57
N ASP A 71 10.83 -0.17 -8.66
CA ASP A 71 12.26 0.02 -8.90
C ASP A 71 13.13 -0.52 -7.74
N ARG A 72 12.61 -0.44 -6.51
CA ARG A 72 13.35 -0.72 -5.26
C ARG A 72 12.56 -1.66 -4.34
N PRO A 73 12.38 -2.94 -4.71
CA PRO A 73 11.57 -3.89 -3.95
C PRO A 73 12.08 -4.14 -2.54
N ILE A 74 13.40 -4.18 -2.35
CA ILE A 74 13.99 -4.37 -1.02
C ILE A 74 13.75 -3.16 -0.12
N THR A 75 13.88 -1.94 -0.67
CA THR A 75 13.57 -0.70 0.06
C THR A 75 12.09 -0.67 0.44
N LEU A 76 11.20 -1.03 -0.48
CA LEU A 76 9.76 -1.13 -0.21
C LEU A 76 9.47 -2.09 0.95
N LEU A 77 10.05 -3.30 0.94
CA LEU A 77 9.88 -4.28 2.01
C LEU A 77 10.43 -3.77 3.36
N GLN A 78 11.56 -3.06 3.36
CA GLN A 78 12.11 -2.45 4.57
C GLN A 78 11.18 -1.35 5.12
N GLN A 79 10.63 -0.50 4.25
CA GLN A 79 9.66 0.53 4.63
C GLN A 79 8.39 -0.10 5.20
N ILE A 80 7.86 -1.15 4.56
CA ILE A 80 6.71 -1.91 5.05
C ILE A 80 6.99 -2.44 6.45
N ARG A 81 8.11 -3.13 6.66
CA ARG A 81 8.50 -3.67 7.96
C ARG A 81 8.54 -2.57 9.04
N ASN A 82 9.08 -1.40 8.72
CA ASN A 82 9.23 -0.31 9.67
C ASN A 82 7.90 0.40 10.01
N LYS A 83 6.92 0.37 9.10
CA LYS A 83 5.57 0.96 9.30
C LYS A 83 4.54 -0.05 9.79
N LEU A 84 4.87 -1.34 9.84
CA LEU A 84 4.04 -2.32 10.53
C LEU A 84 4.19 -2.16 12.04
N ASN A 85 3.10 -2.43 12.76
CA ASN A 85 3.16 -2.63 14.20
C ASN A 85 4.18 -3.76 14.49
N PRO A 86 5.24 -3.53 15.29
CA PRO A 86 6.29 -4.53 15.50
C PRO A 86 5.81 -5.79 16.24
N ASP A 87 4.73 -5.67 17.02
CA ASP A 87 4.24 -6.75 17.87
C ASP A 87 3.12 -7.57 17.20
N THR A 88 2.28 -6.90 16.39
CA THR A 88 1.05 -7.50 15.85
C THR A 88 0.85 -7.31 14.34
N GLY A 89 1.73 -6.56 13.68
CA GLY A 89 1.54 -6.15 12.29
C GLY A 89 1.61 -7.32 11.30
N ILE A 90 0.72 -7.32 10.31
CA ILE A 90 0.65 -8.34 9.27
C ILE A 90 0.90 -7.72 7.88
N LEU A 91 1.78 -8.34 7.10
CA LEU A 91 1.95 -8.05 5.68
C LEU A 91 1.12 -9.05 4.84
N ILE A 92 0.26 -8.54 3.96
CA ILE A 92 -0.30 -9.32 2.85
C ILE A 92 0.49 -8.98 1.59
N LEU A 93 1.23 -9.96 1.06
CA LEU A 93 2.01 -9.81 -0.16
C LEU A 93 1.44 -10.71 -1.25
N ALA A 94 1.16 -10.15 -2.42
CA ALA A 94 0.86 -10.91 -3.64
C ALA A 94 1.82 -10.50 -4.74
N VAL A 95 2.32 -11.48 -5.49
CA VAL A 95 3.23 -11.30 -6.62
C VAL A 95 2.91 -12.31 -7.70
N VAL A 96 3.16 -11.96 -8.96
CA VAL A 96 3.04 -12.88 -10.09
C VAL A 96 4.31 -13.73 -10.19
N LEU A 97 4.14 -15.04 -10.45
CA LEU A 97 5.25 -15.99 -10.65
C LEU A 97 5.25 -16.57 -12.09
N PRO A 98 6.42 -16.84 -12.69
CA PRO A 98 7.76 -16.61 -12.14
C PRO A 98 8.05 -15.12 -12.00
N PHE A 99 8.75 -14.75 -10.92
CA PHE A 99 9.04 -13.35 -10.64
C PHE A 99 9.98 -12.81 -11.71
N ASN A 100 9.47 -11.97 -12.60
CA ASN A 100 10.23 -11.33 -13.65
C ASN A 100 9.96 -9.82 -13.55
N GLN A 101 10.91 -9.08 -12.98
CA GLN A 101 10.75 -7.63 -12.81
C GLN A 101 10.65 -6.97 -14.18
N TYR A 102 9.51 -6.31 -14.43
CA TYR A 102 9.34 -5.45 -15.58
C TYR A 102 9.07 -4.05 -15.07
N VAL A 103 9.99 -3.13 -15.37
CA VAL A 103 9.81 -1.71 -15.12
C VAL A 103 9.27 -1.12 -16.42
N GLU A 104 8.01 -0.66 -16.43
CA GLU A 104 7.53 0.20 -17.53
C GLU A 104 8.39 1.48 -17.51
N SER A 105 9.21 1.66 -18.54
CA SER A 105 10.02 2.86 -18.78
C SER A 105 9.24 3.92 -19.53
#